data_AF-A0A9Q3W0F0-F1
#
_entry.id   AF-A0A9Q3W0F0-F1
#
_cell.length_a   1.000
_cell.length_b   1.000
_cell.length_c   1.000
_cell.angle_alpha   90.00
_cell.angle_beta   90.00
_cell.angle_gamma   90.00
#
_symmetry.space_group_name_H-M   'P 1'
#
loop_
_entity.id
_entity.type
_entity.pdbx_description
1 polymer ?
#
loop_
_entity_poly.entity_id
_entity_poly.type
_entity_poly.pdbx_seq_one_letter_code
_entity_poly.pdbx_strand_id
1 'polypeptide(L)'
;MDWHEWHDAYDSPDSYLGRRLALVQERIRLALDEAPPGPLTAVSLCAGQGRDLIGVLHDHPRRADVRARLVELDERNVAVARAAARAAGLPGVEVLAGDASSTDHYAPLVPADLVLVCGVLGNIVDADVERTIDHLTQLCRPGGTVVWTRTRHFAPDLVPQVCAWLEERGFERLWVSDPGLGYGVGAHRFAGAPRPLKPGERMFDFVGYDTLRQADLQTGLPTVPEPGRGRAGVIRQSAGSDV
;
A
#
# COMPACT_ATOMS: atom_id res chain seq x y z
N MET A 1 -11.62 5.66 11.90
CA MET A 1 -11.21 4.24 11.82
C MET A 1 -10.00 4.06 12.72
N ASP A 2 -9.95 3.02 13.57
CA ASP A 2 -8.71 2.69 14.28
C ASP A 2 -7.82 1.86 13.33
N TRP A 3 -6.78 2.50 12.80
CA TRP A 3 -5.83 1.86 11.88
C TRP A 3 -5.03 0.74 12.55
N HIS A 4 -4.88 0.76 13.89
CA HIS A 4 -4.23 -0.31 14.63
C HIS A 4 -5.08 -1.59 14.61
N GLU A 5 -6.36 -1.50 14.96
CA GLU A 5 -7.30 -2.64 14.96
C GLU A 5 -7.62 -3.14 13.54
N TRP A 6 -7.59 -2.26 12.53
CA TRP A 6 -7.77 -2.67 11.13
C TRP A 6 -6.73 -3.70 10.67
N HIS A 7 -5.53 -3.72 11.28
CA HIS A 7 -4.49 -4.69 10.92
C HIS A 7 -4.80 -6.12 11.37
N ASP A 8 -5.71 -6.33 12.33
CA ASP A 8 -6.09 -7.67 12.81
C ASP A 8 -6.64 -8.53 11.66
N ALA A 9 -7.26 -7.89 10.65
CA ALA A 9 -7.75 -8.59 9.47
C ALA A 9 -6.62 -9.18 8.61
N TYR A 10 -5.35 -8.76 8.72
CA TYR A 10 -4.22 -9.43 8.06
C TYR A 10 -3.86 -10.78 8.70
N ASP A 11 -4.25 -11.04 9.95
CA ASP A 11 -3.90 -12.27 10.66
C ASP A 11 -4.65 -13.50 10.12
N SER A 12 -5.68 -13.29 9.30
CA SER A 12 -6.33 -14.34 8.51
C SER A 12 -5.81 -14.34 7.07
N PRO A 13 -5.06 -15.37 6.64
CA PRO A 13 -4.53 -15.46 5.28
C PRO A 13 -5.61 -15.40 4.19
N ASP A 14 -6.80 -15.94 4.51
CA ASP A 14 -7.96 -15.97 3.60
C ASP A 14 -8.79 -14.68 3.65
N SER A 15 -8.39 -13.67 4.43
CA SER A 15 -9.07 -12.40 4.41
C SER A 15 -8.75 -11.61 3.14
N TYR A 16 -9.57 -10.60 2.86
CA TYR A 16 -9.31 -9.63 1.80
C TYR A 16 -7.92 -8.97 1.94
N LEU A 17 -7.53 -8.63 3.18
CA LEU A 17 -6.25 -8.00 3.47
C LEU A 17 -5.09 -9.00 3.43
N GLY A 18 -5.28 -10.22 3.93
CA GLY A 18 -4.30 -11.31 3.86
C GLY A 18 -3.92 -11.67 2.42
N ARG A 19 -4.90 -11.84 1.54
CA ARG A 19 -4.65 -12.08 0.10
C ARG A 19 -3.96 -10.91 -0.59
N ARG A 20 -4.33 -9.67 -0.26
CA ARG A 20 -3.65 -8.49 -0.81
C ARG A 20 -2.20 -8.41 -0.33
N LEU A 21 -1.94 -8.65 0.95
CA LEU A 21 -0.60 -8.69 1.53
C LEU A 21 0.27 -9.75 0.84
N ALA A 22 -0.27 -10.94 0.62
CA ALA A 22 0.46 -12.00 -0.07
C ALA A 22 0.95 -11.56 -1.46
N LEU A 23 0.09 -10.90 -2.24
CA LEU A 23 0.48 -10.34 -3.55
C LEU A 23 1.52 -9.23 -3.43
N VAL A 24 1.40 -8.33 -2.45
CA VAL A 24 2.41 -7.29 -2.20
C VAL A 24 3.75 -7.93 -1.86
N GLN A 25 3.77 -8.88 -0.93
CA GLN A 25 4.99 -9.60 -0.52
C GLN A 25 5.60 -10.38 -1.68
N GLU A 26 4.78 -10.98 -2.55
CA GLU A 26 5.26 -11.66 -3.76
C GLU A 26 5.95 -10.69 -4.73
N ARG A 27 5.38 -9.49 -4.93
CA ARG A 27 6.00 -8.45 -5.76
C ARG A 27 7.30 -7.92 -5.14
N ILE A 28 7.36 -7.78 -3.81
CA ILE A 28 8.59 -7.38 -3.10
C ILE A 28 9.68 -8.46 -3.24
N ARG A 29 9.35 -9.74 -3.07
CA ARG A 29 10.31 -10.85 -3.26
C ARG A 29 10.93 -10.82 -4.65
N LEU A 30 10.09 -10.75 -5.69
CA LEU A 30 10.56 -10.68 -7.08
C LEU A 30 11.46 -9.46 -7.33
N ALA A 31 11.10 -8.29 -6.79
CA ALA A 31 11.94 -7.10 -6.92
C ALA A 31 13.33 -7.28 -6.26
N LEU A 32 13.41 -7.98 -5.13
CA LEU A 32 14.68 -8.26 -4.45
C LEU A 32 15.51 -9.36 -5.15
N ASP A 33 14.86 -10.37 -5.70
CA ASP A 33 15.50 -11.46 -6.46
C ASP A 33 16.12 -10.96 -7.77
N GLU A 34 15.44 -10.03 -8.45
CA GLU A 34 15.90 -9.44 -9.71
C GLU A 34 16.88 -8.27 -9.53
N ALA A 35 17.04 -7.77 -8.30
CA ALA A 35 17.92 -6.64 -8.02
C ALA A 35 19.39 -7.01 -8.24
N PRO A 36 20.21 -6.10 -8.82
CA PRO A 36 21.65 -6.34 -8.97
C PRO A 36 22.33 -6.75 -7.65
N PRO A 37 23.41 -7.54 -7.69
CA PRO A 37 24.18 -7.87 -6.50
C PRO A 37 24.69 -6.60 -5.78
N GLY A 38 24.68 -6.63 -4.45
CA GLY A 38 25.18 -5.53 -3.61
C GLY A 38 24.10 -4.86 -2.76
N PRO A 39 24.45 -3.75 -2.09
CA PRO A 39 23.57 -3.05 -1.16
C PRO A 39 22.31 -2.51 -1.85
N LEU A 40 21.18 -2.68 -1.17
CA LEU A 40 19.87 -2.22 -1.61
C LEU A 40 19.30 -1.19 -0.63
N THR A 41 18.57 -0.18 -1.13
CA THR A 41 17.77 0.72 -0.30
C THR A 41 16.29 0.59 -0.59
N ALA A 42 15.47 0.64 0.47
CA ALA A 42 14.02 0.58 0.37
C ALA A 42 13.35 1.69 1.18
N VAL A 43 12.26 2.26 0.67
CA VAL A 43 11.43 3.21 1.41
C VAL A 43 9.96 2.81 1.35
N SER A 44 9.24 2.98 2.45
CA SER A 44 7.82 2.65 2.55
C SER A 44 7.03 3.82 3.15
N LEU A 45 6.00 4.23 2.41
CA LEU A 45 5.07 5.28 2.78
C LEU A 45 3.87 4.65 3.48
N CYS A 46 3.43 5.23 4.61
CA CYS A 46 2.33 4.71 5.44
C CYS A 46 2.53 3.22 5.76
N ALA A 47 3.68 2.89 6.34
CA ALA A 47 4.14 1.51 6.45
C ALA A 47 3.31 0.62 7.40
N GLY A 48 2.41 1.20 8.21
CA GLY A 48 1.62 0.48 9.19
C GLY A 48 2.50 -0.35 10.12
N GLN A 49 2.13 -1.61 10.32
CA GLN A 49 2.91 -2.57 11.12
C GLN A 49 4.13 -3.17 10.38
N GLY A 50 4.44 -2.69 9.16
CA GLY A 50 5.61 -3.11 8.38
C GLY A 50 5.50 -4.52 7.78
N ARG A 51 4.31 -5.14 7.78
CA ARG A 51 4.08 -6.53 7.35
C ARG A 51 4.46 -6.79 5.90
N ASP A 52 4.43 -5.77 5.04
CA ASP A 52 4.85 -5.88 3.64
C ASP A 52 6.35 -6.22 3.54
N LEU A 53 7.22 -5.29 3.95
CA LEU A 53 8.67 -5.44 3.78
C LEU A 53 9.28 -6.35 4.86
N ILE A 54 8.94 -6.16 6.14
CA ILE A 54 9.51 -6.98 7.23
C ILE A 54 9.09 -8.44 7.07
N GLY A 55 7.84 -8.68 6.64
CA GLY A 55 7.34 -10.04 6.40
C GLY A 55 8.12 -10.76 5.30
N VAL A 56 8.60 -10.05 4.28
CA VAL A 56 9.49 -10.63 3.26
C VAL A 56 10.92 -10.77 3.78
N LEU A 57 11.50 -9.71 4.34
CA LEU A 57 12.91 -9.70 4.75
C LEU A 57 13.20 -10.70 5.89
N HIS A 58 12.20 -11.13 6.65
CA HIS A 58 12.35 -12.12 7.70
C HIS A 58 13.11 -13.39 7.22
N ASP A 59 12.79 -13.89 6.02
CA ASP A 59 13.38 -15.12 5.46
C ASP A 59 14.06 -14.93 4.10
N HIS A 60 14.05 -13.71 3.55
CA HIS A 60 14.66 -13.46 2.23
C HIS A 60 16.19 -13.63 2.25
N PRO A 61 16.81 -14.33 1.27
CA PRO A 61 18.27 -14.48 1.21
C PRO A 61 19.02 -13.14 1.15
N ARG A 62 18.46 -12.14 0.47
CA ARG A 62 19.03 -10.78 0.34
C ARG A 62 18.78 -9.88 1.56
N ARG A 63 18.21 -10.38 2.67
CA ARG A 63 17.82 -9.54 3.83
C ARG A 63 18.94 -8.68 4.40
N ALA A 64 20.18 -9.17 4.34
CA ALA A 64 21.36 -8.46 4.86
C ALA A 64 21.82 -7.30 3.95
N ASP A 65 21.41 -7.30 2.69
CA ASP A 65 21.77 -6.25 1.73
C ASP A 65 20.86 -5.01 1.85
N VAL A 66 19.71 -5.14 2.50
CA VAL A 66 18.65 -4.13 2.49
C VAL A 66 18.80 -3.15 3.66
N ARG A 67 18.95 -1.86 3.32
CA ARG A 67 18.75 -0.74 4.23
C ARG A 67 17.41 -0.08 3.93
N ALA A 68 16.48 -0.10 4.88
CA ALA A 68 15.12 0.37 4.66
C ALA A 68 14.70 1.47 5.65
N ARG A 69 13.79 2.34 5.20
CA ARG A 69 13.04 3.24 6.08
C ARG A 69 11.54 3.10 5.86
N LEU A 70 10.83 2.81 6.93
CA LEU A 70 9.38 2.71 7.01
C LEU A 70 8.86 3.93 7.77
N VAL A 71 8.02 4.75 7.16
CA VAL A 71 7.42 5.91 7.81
C VAL A 71 5.96 5.63 8.08
N GLU A 72 5.55 5.81 9.33
CA GLU A 72 4.18 5.56 9.80
C GLU A 72 3.77 6.64 10.81
N LEU A 73 2.52 7.08 10.76
CA LEU A 73 2.03 8.16 11.61
C LEU A 73 1.64 7.67 13.01
N ASP A 74 1.01 6.50 13.11
CA ASP A 74 0.54 5.94 14.39
C ASP A 74 1.69 5.29 15.18
N GLU A 75 2.01 5.86 16.34
CA GLU A 75 3.09 5.36 17.20
C GLU A 75 2.90 3.91 17.65
N ARG A 76 1.65 3.42 17.76
CA ARG A 76 1.36 2.02 18.11
C ARG A 76 1.80 1.08 16.98
N ASN A 77 1.50 1.43 15.74
CA ASN A 77 1.95 0.69 14.56
C ASN A 77 3.47 0.71 14.44
N VAL A 78 4.09 1.88 14.69
CA VAL A 78 5.55 2.02 14.74
C VAL A 78 6.16 1.11 15.79
N ALA A 79 5.58 1.04 16.99
CA ALA A 79 6.07 0.17 18.05
C ALA A 79 6.04 -1.31 17.64
N VAL A 80 4.93 -1.76 17.01
CA VAL A 80 4.79 -3.12 16.47
C VAL A 80 5.82 -3.40 15.38
N ALA A 81 5.95 -2.52 14.38
CA ALA A 81 6.90 -2.68 13.28
C ALA A 81 8.36 -2.72 13.79
N ARG A 82 8.72 -1.88 14.76
CA ARG A 82 10.04 -1.90 15.40
C ARG A 82 10.31 -3.21 16.14
N ALA A 83 9.30 -3.74 16.84
CA ALA A 83 9.42 -5.04 17.51
C ALA A 83 9.60 -6.17 16.50
N ALA A 84 8.84 -6.16 15.40
CA ALA A 84 8.94 -7.14 14.33
C ALA A 84 10.31 -7.11 13.64
N ALA A 85 10.83 -5.93 13.30
CA ALA A 85 12.17 -5.79 12.70
C ALA A 85 13.29 -6.31 13.62
N ARG A 86 13.20 -6.03 14.94
CA ARG A 86 14.14 -6.57 15.93
C ARG A 86 14.05 -8.09 16.04
N ALA A 87 12.84 -8.64 16.14
CA ALA A 87 12.62 -10.08 16.24
C ALA A 87 13.13 -10.83 15.01
N ALA A 88 12.99 -10.23 13.83
CA ALA A 88 13.50 -10.76 12.57
C ALA A 88 15.04 -10.60 12.41
N GLY A 89 15.71 -9.86 13.30
CA GLY A 89 17.15 -9.59 13.20
C GLY A 89 17.50 -8.73 11.97
N LEU A 90 16.75 -7.64 11.76
CA LEU A 90 16.87 -6.73 10.63
C LEU A 90 17.41 -5.35 11.06
N PRO A 91 18.70 -5.22 11.41
CA PRO A 91 19.27 -3.96 11.88
C PRO A 91 19.29 -2.86 10.80
N GLY A 92 19.17 -3.23 9.53
CA GLY A 92 19.08 -2.30 8.40
C GLY A 92 17.70 -1.68 8.21
N VAL A 93 16.67 -2.11 8.95
CA VAL A 93 15.29 -1.60 8.83
C VAL A 93 15.00 -0.59 9.93
N GLU A 94 14.93 0.68 9.54
CA GLU A 94 14.53 1.78 10.41
C GLU A 94 13.02 2.04 10.28
N VAL A 95 12.33 2.18 11.41
CA VAL A 95 10.92 2.59 11.44
C VAL A 95 10.81 3.94 12.15
N LEU A 96 10.26 4.92 11.45
CA LEU A 96 10.11 6.31 11.89
C LEU A 96 8.63 6.64 12.13
N ALA A 97 8.34 7.22 13.29
CA ALA A 97 7.07 7.88 13.53
C ALA A 97 7.08 9.25 12.84
N GLY A 98 6.17 9.50 11.90
CA GLY A 98 6.14 10.75 11.14
C GLY A 98 5.07 10.79 10.05
N ASP A 99 4.86 11.97 9.48
CA ASP A 99 3.94 12.17 8.35
C ASP A 99 4.59 11.64 7.07
N ALA A 100 4.16 10.45 6.63
CA ALA A 100 4.67 9.80 5.41
C ALA A 100 4.46 10.61 4.12
N SER A 101 3.68 11.69 4.13
CA SER A 101 3.59 12.61 2.99
C SER A 101 4.83 13.50 2.84
N SER A 102 5.62 13.70 3.90
CA SER A 102 6.79 14.58 3.89
C SER A 102 7.98 13.94 3.17
N THR A 103 8.53 14.66 2.18
CA THR A 103 9.71 14.20 1.44
C THR A 103 10.97 14.09 2.31
N ASP A 104 11.09 14.92 3.35
CA ASP A 104 12.29 15.00 4.21
C ASP A 104 12.60 13.66 4.91
N HIS A 105 11.57 12.87 5.20
CA HIS A 105 11.75 11.56 5.81
C HIS A 105 12.49 10.58 4.91
N TYR A 106 12.51 10.79 3.59
CA TYR A 106 13.09 9.84 2.64
C TYR A 106 14.48 10.25 2.15
N ALA A 107 14.86 11.52 2.31
CA ALA A 107 16.11 12.10 1.81
C ALA A 107 17.38 11.24 2.05
N PRO A 108 17.57 10.56 3.20
CA PRO A 108 18.79 9.77 3.42
C PRO A 108 18.89 8.45 2.64
N LEU A 109 17.80 7.98 2.01
CA LEU A 109 17.75 6.66 1.35
C LEU A 109 17.30 6.69 -0.10
N VAL A 110 16.95 7.86 -0.64
CA VAL A 110 16.50 8.02 -2.02
C VAL A 110 17.58 8.63 -2.91
N PRO A 111 17.64 8.26 -4.20
CA PRO A 111 16.71 7.35 -4.90
C PRO A 111 16.91 5.87 -4.50
N ALA A 112 15.80 5.17 -4.23
CA ALA A 112 15.76 3.83 -3.66
C ALA A 112 15.55 2.72 -4.71
N ASP A 113 16.06 1.50 -4.43
CA ASP A 113 15.82 0.32 -5.27
C ASP A 113 14.38 -0.16 -5.21
N LEU A 114 13.74 0.06 -4.05
CA LEU A 114 12.39 -0.39 -3.78
C LEU A 114 11.59 0.73 -3.09
N VAL A 115 10.48 1.13 -3.70
CA VAL A 115 9.57 2.13 -3.14
C VAL A 115 8.21 1.48 -2.93
N LEU A 116 7.69 1.50 -1.70
CA LEU A 116 6.42 0.90 -1.33
C LEU A 116 5.37 1.98 -1.07
N VAL A 117 4.29 1.95 -1.85
CA VAL A 117 3.12 2.83 -1.75
C VAL A 117 1.88 1.96 -1.49
N CYS A 118 1.96 1.14 -0.45
CA CYS A 118 0.94 0.15 -0.08
C CYS A 118 0.06 0.75 1.02
N GLY A 119 -1.27 0.73 0.82
CA GLY A 119 -2.22 1.39 1.71
C GLY A 119 -2.36 2.93 1.53
N VAL A 120 -1.63 3.56 0.61
CA VAL A 120 -1.68 5.02 0.41
C VAL A 120 -2.72 5.43 -0.63
N LEU A 121 -2.60 4.95 -1.87
CA LEU A 121 -3.39 5.45 -3.00
C LEU A 121 -4.90 5.23 -2.81
N GLY A 122 -5.31 4.31 -1.94
CA GLY A 122 -6.69 4.06 -1.53
C GLY A 122 -7.33 5.14 -0.64
N ASN A 123 -6.52 6.03 -0.06
CA ASN A 123 -6.89 6.92 1.05
C ASN A 123 -6.68 8.41 0.75
N ILE A 124 -6.37 8.73 -0.51
CA ILE A 124 -6.08 10.09 -0.99
C ILE A 124 -6.93 10.37 -2.23
N VAL A 125 -7.17 11.65 -2.52
CA VAL A 125 -7.93 12.09 -3.70
C VAL A 125 -7.12 11.87 -4.99
N ASP A 126 -7.79 11.81 -6.16
CA ASP A 126 -7.13 11.49 -7.44
C ASP A 126 -6.00 12.48 -7.79
N ALA A 127 -6.16 13.77 -7.49
CA ALA A 127 -5.10 14.77 -7.68
C ALA A 127 -3.85 14.49 -6.80
N ASP A 128 -4.06 13.91 -5.62
CA ASP A 128 -2.98 13.50 -4.72
C ASP A 128 -2.37 12.17 -5.14
N VAL A 129 -3.15 11.27 -5.76
CA VAL A 129 -2.62 10.06 -6.42
C VAL A 129 -1.64 10.47 -7.50
N GLU A 130 -2.04 11.36 -8.41
CA GLU A 130 -1.15 11.83 -9.48
C GLU A 130 0.08 12.56 -8.92
N ARG A 131 -0.10 13.47 -7.94
CA ARG A 131 1.02 14.15 -7.27
C ARG A 131 1.98 13.16 -6.59
N THR A 132 1.46 12.11 -5.95
CA THR A 132 2.29 11.07 -5.35
C THR A 132 3.09 10.34 -6.41
N ILE A 133 2.46 9.98 -7.54
CA ILE A 133 3.14 9.33 -8.67
C ILE A 133 4.26 10.23 -9.24
N ASP A 134 4.04 11.53 -9.31
CA ASP A 134 5.10 12.49 -9.69
C ASP A 134 6.33 12.41 -8.79
N HIS A 135 6.13 12.27 -7.47
CA HIS A 135 7.23 12.14 -6.52
C HIS A 135 7.97 10.82 -6.62
N LEU A 136 7.35 9.76 -7.15
CA LEU A 136 8.03 8.48 -7.35
C LEU A 136 9.25 8.61 -8.28
N THR A 137 9.23 9.56 -9.22
CA THR A 137 10.41 9.88 -10.07
C THR A 137 11.59 10.48 -9.30
N GLN A 138 11.37 10.96 -8.07
CA GLN A 138 12.39 11.46 -7.15
C GLN A 138 12.80 10.41 -6.12
N LEU A 139 11.87 9.50 -5.77
CA LEU A 139 12.08 8.47 -4.75
C LEU A 139 12.71 7.19 -5.31
N CYS A 140 12.45 6.84 -6.57
CA CYS A 140 12.89 5.59 -7.18
C CYS A 140 14.15 5.79 -8.03
N ARG A 141 15.13 4.88 -7.92
CA ARG A 141 16.33 4.90 -8.76
C ARG A 141 16.07 4.24 -10.12
N PRO A 142 16.83 4.56 -11.17
CA PRO A 142 16.81 3.80 -12.41
C PRO A 142 17.01 2.31 -12.17
N GLY A 143 16.16 1.49 -12.76
CA GLY A 143 16.11 0.03 -12.57
C GLY A 143 15.41 -0.42 -11.28
N GLY A 144 15.11 0.50 -10.35
CA GLY A 144 14.37 0.24 -9.12
C GLY A 144 12.90 -0.03 -9.38
N THR A 145 12.22 -0.62 -8.40
CA THR A 145 10.82 -1.07 -8.48
C THR A 145 9.94 -0.28 -7.53
N VAL A 146 8.78 0.17 -8.01
CA VAL A 146 7.69 0.65 -7.17
C VAL A 146 6.65 -0.44 -7.03
N VAL A 147 6.27 -0.76 -5.79
CA VAL A 147 5.12 -1.63 -5.49
C VAL A 147 4.03 -0.79 -4.83
N TRP A 148 2.81 -0.87 -5.34
CA TRP A 148 1.71 -0.03 -4.90
C TRP A 148 0.40 -0.80 -4.79
N THR A 149 -0.53 -0.27 -4.00
CA THR A 149 -1.90 -0.81 -3.90
C THR A 149 -2.95 0.28 -4.06
N ARG A 150 -4.09 -0.05 -4.65
CA ARG A 150 -5.26 0.84 -4.76
C ARG A 150 -6.54 0.03 -4.52
N THR A 151 -7.54 0.61 -3.87
CA THR A 151 -8.87 -0.03 -3.75
C THR A 151 -9.62 0.09 -5.08
N ARG A 152 -10.43 -0.93 -5.43
CA ARG A 152 -11.34 -0.91 -6.59
C ARG A 152 -12.81 -0.75 -6.19
N HIS A 153 -13.06 -0.35 -4.93
CA HIS A 153 -14.41 -0.26 -4.38
C HIS A 153 -15.17 1.02 -4.81
N PHE A 154 -14.50 1.95 -5.50
CA PHE A 154 -15.08 3.20 -5.97
C PHE A 154 -15.10 3.23 -7.49
N ALA A 155 -16.11 3.87 -8.06
CA ALA A 155 -16.19 4.15 -9.48
C ALA A 155 -15.74 5.61 -9.75
N PRO A 156 -14.94 5.86 -10.80
CA PRO A 156 -14.34 4.87 -11.69
C PRO A 156 -13.19 4.09 -11.01
N ASP A 157 -12.92 2.88 -11.51
CA ASP A 157 -11.71 2.16 -11.16
C ASP A 157 -10.49 2.97 -11.62
N LEU A 158 -9.69 3.43 -10.66
CA LEU A 158 -8.52 4.27 -10.92
C LEU A 158 -7.26 3.45 -11.28
N VAL A 159 -7.26 2.12 -11.13
CA VAL A 159 -6.07 1.30 -11.42
C VAL A 159 -5.53 1.51 -12.85
N PRO A 160 -6.35 1.50 -13.92
CA PRO A 160 -5.87 1.79 -15.27
C PRO A 160 -5.19 3.17 -15.37
N GLN A 161 -5.73 4.19 -14.69
CA GLN A 161 -5.18 5.54 -14.70
C GLN A 161 -3.87 5.64 -13.91
N VAL A 162 -3.76 4.96 -12.76
CA VAL A 162 -2.50 4.85 -12.01
C VAL A 162 -1.39 4.26 -12.88
N CYS A 163 -1.69 3.19 -13.64
CA CYS A 163 -0.73 2.61 -14.58
C CYS A 163 -0.34 3.59 -15.69
N ALA A 164 -1.32 4.27 -16.31
CA ALA A 164 -1.05 5.25 -17.35
C ALA A 164 -0.14 6.39 -16.85
N TRP A 165 -0.45 6.97 -15.69
CA TRP A 165 0.36 8.04 -15.11
C TRP A 165 1.78 7.61 -14.76
N LEU A 166 1.97 6.38 -14.29
CA LEU A 166 3.29 5.79 -14.07
C LEU A 166 4.06 5.66 -15.38
N GLU A 167 3.43 5.09 -16.41
CA GLU A 167 4.05 4.86 -17.72
C GLU A 167 4.45 6.17 -18.42
N GLU A 168 3.60 7.19 -18.36
CA GLU A 168 3.91 8.55 -18.83
C GLU A 168 5.15 9.16 -18.17
N ARG A 169 5.46 8.72 -16.95
CA ARG A 169 6.61 9.18 -16.14
C ARG A 169 7.82 8.26 -16.24
N GLY A 170 7.82 7.32 -17.20
CA GLY A 170 8.95 6.43 -17.48
C GLY A 170 9.02 5.21 -16.56
N PHE A 171 7.90 4.79 -15.99
CA PHE A 171 7.80 3.53 -15.26
C PHE A 171 7.27 2.42 -16.18
N GLU A 172 8.05 1.36 -16.37
CA GLU A 172 7.66 0.18 -17.12
C GLU A 172 6.81 -0.74 -16.26
N ARG A 173 5.62 -1.13 -16.75
CA ARG A 173 4.74 -2.06 -16.06
C ARG A 173 5.35 -3.46 -16.04
N LEU A 174 5.66 -3.97 -14.86
CA LEU A 174 6.11 -5.36 -14.68
C LEU A 174 4.91 -6.28 -14.49
N TRP A 175 3.97 -5.88 -13.63
CA TRP A 175 2.81 -6.69 -13.30
C TRP A 175 1.71 -5.85 -12.65
N VAL A 176 0.44 -6.20 -12.91
CA VAL A 176 -0.74 -5.65 -12.24
C VAL A 176 -1.73 -6.78 -11.96
N SER A 177 -2.35 -6.74 -10.79
CA SER A 177 -3.31 -7.76 -10.36
C SER A 177 -4.56 -7.82 -11.23
N ASP A 178 -5.20 -8.99 -11.25
CA ASP A 178 -6.44 -9.24 -11.97
C ASP A 178 -7.50 -8.16 -11.69
N PRO A 179 -8.13 -7.56 -12.72
CA PRO A 179 -9.16 -6.53 -12.55
C PRO A 179 -10.44 -7.00 -11.86
N GLY A 180 -10.68 -8.31 -11.77
CA GLY A 180 -11.81 -8.91 -11.05
C GLY A 180 -11.64 -8.92 -9.53
N LEU A 181 -10.46 -8.58 -9.00
CA LEU A 181 -10.24 -8.44 -7.56
C LEU A 181 -10.82 -7.11 -7.04
N GLY A 182 -11.19 -7.05 -5.76
CA GLY A 182 -11.62 -5.79 -5.11
C GLY A 182 -10.48 -4.79 -4.83
N TYR A 183 -9.26 -5.10 -5.23
CA TYR A 183 -8.08 -4.26 -5.08
C TYR A 183 -7.16 -4.37 -6.29
N GLY A 184 -6.37 -3.33 -6.53
CA GLY A 184 -5.20 -3.34 -7.38
C GLY A 184 -3.94 -3.52 -6.55
N VAL A 185 -3.06 -4.42 -6.97
CA VAL A 185 -1.64 -4.45 -6.62
C VAL A 185 -0.86 -4.31 -7.91
N GLY A 186 0.13 -3.42 -7.94
CA GLY A 186 0.97 -3.22 -9.12
C GLY A 186 2.45 -3.15 -8.78
N ALA A 187 3.28 -3.54 -9.73
CA ALA A 187 4.73 -3.41 -9.69
C ALA A 187 5.22 -2.77 -11.00
N HIS A 188 5.99 -1.70 -10.90
CA HIS A 188 6.56 -1.01 -12.06
C HIS A 188 8.04 -0.71 -11.86
N ARG A 189 8.86 -0.88 -12.90
CA ARG A 189 10.29 -0.58 -12.90
C ARG A 189 10.52 0.83 -13.41
N PHE A 190 11.32 1.62 -12.71
CA PHE A 190 11.65 2.97 -13.18
C PHE A 190 12.74 2.92 -14.25
N ALA A 191 12.41 3.26 -15.48
CA ALA A 191 13.34 3.34 -16.62
C ALA A 191 13.74 4.79 -16.96
N GLY A 192 13.15 5.78 -16.26
CA GLY A 192 13.44 7.19 -16.44
C GLY A 192 14.73 7.67 -15.76
N ALA A 193 15.06 8.94 -15.98
CA ALA A 193 16.11 9.63 -15.23
C ALA A 193 15.54 10.17 -13.92
N PRO A 194 16.19 9.95 -12.76
CA PRO A 194 15.68 10.37 -11.47
C PRO A 194 15.76 11.89 -11.36
N ARG A 195 14.71 12.50 -10.82
CA ARG A 195 14.70 13.93 -10.48
C ARG A 195 15.28 14.11 -9.07
N PRO A 196 15.99 15.21 -8.78
CA PRO A 196 16.42 15.51 -7.42
C PRO A 196 15.23 15.57 -6.46
N LEU A 197 15.37 15.01 -5.26
CA LEU A 197 14.36 15.13 -4.23
C LEU A 197 14.22 16.59 -3.80
N LYS A 198 12.99 17.11 -3.86
CA LYS A 198 12.66 18.43 -3.34
C LYS A 198 12.37 18.35 -1.83
N PRO A 199 13.14 19.07 -0.99
CA PRO A 199 12.93 19.06 0.45
C PRO A 199 11.68 19.84 0.85
N GLY A 200 11.07 19.47 1.98
CA GLY A 200 9.93 20.17 2.58
C GLY A 200 8.61 20.07 1.79
N GLU A 201 8.51 19.19 0.80
CA GLU A 201 7.26 18.99 0.05
C GLU A 201 6.36 17.93 0.72
N ARG A 202 5.05 18.08 0.51
CA ARG A 202 4.03 17.10 0.92
C ARG A 202 3.42 16.42 -0.31
N MET A 203 3.57 15.10 -0.38
CA MET A 203 3.14 14.28 -1.53
C MET A 203 1.62 14.12 -1.62
N PHE A 204 0.93 14.09 -0.48
CA PHE A 204 -0.51 13.85 -0.37
C PHE A 204 -1.06 14.38 0.96
N ASP A 205 -2.36 14.60 1.02
CA ASP A 205 -3.13 14.73 2.25
C ASP A 205 -3.93 13.45 2.50
N PHE A 206 -3.66 12.80 3.63
CA PHE A 206 -4.32 11.55 3.99
C PHE A 206 -5.70 11.83 4.56
N VAL A 207 -6.74 11.66 3.72
CA VAL A 207 -8.14 11.92 4.11
C VAL A 207 -8.86 10.68 4.65
N GLY A 208 -8.34 9.49 4.34
CA GLY A 208 -8.88 8.20 4.75
C GLY A 208 -10.05 7.70 3.90
N TYR A 209 -10.14 6.38 3.76
CA TYR A 209 -11.11 5.66 2.91
C TYR A 209 -12.58 6.02 3.20
N ASP A 210 -12.95 6.17 4.48
CA ASP A 210 -14.33 6.47 4.87
C ASP A 210 -14.79 7.85 4.42
N THR A 211 -13.88 8.84 4.46
CA THR A 211 -14.14 10.22 4.03
C THR A 211 -14.36 10.29 2.51
N LEU A 212 -13.53 9.57 1.74
CA LEU A 212 -13.70 9.48 0.28
C LEU A 212 -15.03 8.80 -0.09
N ARG A 213 -15.40 7.73 0.61
CA ARG A 213 -16.69 7.06 0.42
C ARG A 213 -17.87 8.00 0.69
N GLN A 214 -17.80 8.81 1.74
CA GLN A 214 -18.87 9.76 2.06
C GLN A 214 -18.99 10.88 1.01
N ALA A 215 -17.87 11.36 0.47
CA ALA A 215 -17.87 12.34 -0.61
C ALA A 215 -18.48 11.78 -1.90
N ASP A 216 -18.14 10.54 -2.29
CA ASP A 216 -18.68 9.87 -3.48
C ASP A 216 -20.21 9.64 -3.39
N LEU A 217 -20.68 9.23 -2.20
CA LEU A 217 -22.11 9.10 -1.91
C LEU A 217 -22.86 10.44 -1.97
N GLN A 218 -22.21 11.56 -1.66
CA GLN A 218 -22.78 12.91 -1.73
C GLN A 218 -22.80 13.45 -3.17
N THR A 219 -21.88 13.00 -4.04
CA THR A 219 -21.81 13.40 -5.46
C THR A 219 -22.73 12.60 -6.39
N GLY A 220 -23.37 11.53 -5.89
CA GLY A 220 -24.53 10.90 -6.55
C GLY A 220 -24.20 9.95 -7.71
N LEU A 221 -23.75 8.75 -7.38
CA LEU A 221 -23.84 7.57 -8.26
C LEU A 221 -24.39 6.37 -7.45
N PRO A 222 -25.18 5.47 -8.07
CA PRO A 222 -25.91 4.43 -7.34
C PRO A 222 -24.97 3.41 -6.70
N THR A 223 -25.15 3.18 -5.40
CA THR A 223 -24.41 2.22 -4.59
C THR A 223 -24.66 0.79 -5.04
N VAL A 224 -23.59 0.05 -5.32
CA VAL A 224 -23.63 -1.42 -5.44
C VAL A 224 -23.95 -2.00 -4.04
N PRO A 225 -24.89 -2.96 -3.91
CA PRO A 225 -25.24 -3.52 -2.61
C PRO A 225 -24.09 -4.36 -2.03
N GLU A 226 -23.90 -4.27 -0.71
CA GLU A 226 -22.94 -5.10 0.03
C GLU A 226 -23.20 -6.60 -0.19
N PRO A 227 -22.16 -7.42 -0.43
CA PRO A 227 -22.32 -8.86 -0.37
C PRO A 227 -22.46 -9.31 1.09
N GLY A 228 -23.69 -9.63 1.49
CA GLY A 228 -23.98 -10.76 2.37
C GLY A 228 -23.83 -10.56 3.88
N ARG A 229 -24.61 -9.65 4.49
CA ARG A 229 -25.19 -9.98 5.81
C ARG A 229 -26.35 -10.95 5.59
N GLY A 230 -26.11 -12.23 5.85
CA GLY A 230 -27.15 -13.26 5.84
C GLY A 230 -28.35 -12.81 6.66
N ARG A 231 -29.50 -12.65 5.99
CA ARG A 231 -30.79 -12.46 6.66
C ARG A 231 -31.12 -13.75 7.38
N ALA A 232 -31.00 -13.73 8.71
CA ALA A 232 -31.61 -14.73 9.58
C ALA A 232 -33.10 -14.85 9.22
N GLY A 233 -33.52 -16.08 8.96
CA GLY A 233 -34.88 -16.40 8.55
C GLY A 233 -35.91 -15.96 9.58
N VAL A 234 -36.93 -15.25 9.10
CA VAL A 234 -38.17 -15.06 9.84
C VAL A 234 -38.92 -16.38 9.82
N ILE A 235 -38.83 -17.14 10.91
CA ILE A 235 -39.76 -18.24 11.20
C ILE A 235 -41.12 -17.59 11.50
N ARG A 236 -42.07 -17.72 10.56
CA ARG A 236 -43.48 -17.40 10.84
C ARG A 236 -44.06 -18.52 11.71
N GLN A 237 -44.41 -18.20 12.95
CA GLN A 237 -45.31 -19.02 13.75
C GLN A 237 -46.71 -18.94 13.13
N SER A 238 -47.24 -20.08 12.69
CA SER A 238 -48.66 -20.29 12.41
C SER A 238 -49.41 -20.45 13.74
N ALA A 239 -50.18 -19.44 14.13
CA ALA A 239 -51.26 -19.60 15.10
C ALA A 239 -52.53 -19.96 14.33
N GLY A 240 -53.09 -21.13 14.66
CA GLY A 240 -54.43 -21.54 14.25
C GLY A 240 -55.53 -20.89 15.10
N SER A 241 -56.75 -21.39 14.83
CA SER A 241 -58.07 -21.05 15.38
C SER A 241 -58.85 -20.02 14.56
N ASP A 242 -60.10 -20.23 14.16
CA ASP A 242 -61.06 -21.34 14.22
C ASP A 242 -62.30 -20.89 13.42
N VAL A 243 -63.16 -21.86 13.07
CA VAL A 243 -64.51 -21.79 12.46
C VAL A 243 -64.57 -21.90 10.93
#